data_AF-A0A255DRQ7-F1
#
_entry.id   AF-A0A255DRQ7-F1
#
_cell.length_a   1.000
_cell.length_b   1.000
_cell.length_c   1.000
_cell.angle_alpha   90.00
_cell.angle_beta   90.00
_cell.angle_gamma   90.00
#
_symmetry.space_group_name_H-M   'P 1'
#
loop_
_entity.id
_entity.type
_entity.pdbx_description
1 polymer ?
#
loop_
_entity_poly.entity_id
_entity_poly.type
_entity_poly.pdbx_seq_one_letter_code
_entity_poly.pdbx_strand_id
1 'polypeptide(L)'
;MADDAEDKKRKAAALPELTPIPALAAWYATQHVQAQEGIAASVSSGLALLWPIINLGDLDKSTPSWLHATTLQIEKGWNESAERAYEYVQQALLSVEPDATPPARVETKFPVQEIQTAMRVRGPVEVKRQIARAVPEQDAMEAGKKASDGVGATKATDGGRTQVLELVRREAPKRLSRGKPIGYARKTDGNPCYFCAILASQGAVYFSESSFDRSNSMIREVKWTSNKDKGTRRAFIGDGPAKVHDHCQCTMRPVFSKSDSLDDRAKYFRDQWMKHGRGGKGSDGKYRSAENNFRRNYVPPPPYSADVLDLSERRQIISDVQNNRELLLARGFKADSPNVKFLDDSIRKLSASA
;
A
#
# COMPACT_ATOMS: atom_id res chain seq x y z
N MET A 1 -29.73 21.43 51.38
CA MET A 1 -28.71 20.38 51.63
C MET A 1 -29.05 19.03 51.00
N ALA A 2 -30.30 18.77 50.57
CA ALA A 2 -30.63 17.60 49.74
C ALA A 2 -30.42 17.84 48.22
N ASP A 3 -30.50 19.10 47.76
CA ASP A 3 -30.31 19.46 46.34
C ASP A 3 -28.86 19.29 45.83
N ASP A 4 -27.84 19.51 46.68
CA ASP A 4 -26.43 19.38 46.28
C ASP A 4 -25.99 17.92 46.06
N ALA A 5 -26.75 16.96 46.60
CA ALA A 5 -26.48 15.53 46.41
C ALA A 5 -27.08 15.00 45.10
N GLU A 6 -28.20 15.59 44.64
CA GLU A 6 -28.82 15.27 43.36
C GLU A 6 -28.09 15.92 42.18
N ASP A 7 -27.56 17.13 42.36
CA ASP A 7 -26.78 17.82 41.32
C ASP A 7 -25.39 17.18 41.11
N LYS A 8 -24.81 16.57 42.16
CA LYS A 8 -23.62 15.70 42.05
C LYS A 8 -23.90 14.36 41.36
N LYS A 9 -25.12 13.82 41.45
CA LYS A 9 -25.57 12.62 40.71
C LYS A 9 -25.94 12.93 39.24
N ARG A 10 -26.31 14.18 38.94
CA ARG A 10 -26.66 14.69 37.60
C ARG A 10 -25.49 15.20 36.76
N LYS A 11 -24.28 15.25 37.30
CA LYS A 11 -23.09 14.95 36.48
C LYS A 11 -23.13 13.46 36.13
N ALA A 12 -24.06 13.11 35.25
CA ALA A 12 -24.13 11.80 34.60
C ALA A 12 -22.72 11.45 34.18
N ALA A 13 -22.19 10.36 34.73
CA ALA A 13 -20.87 9.86 34.39
C ALA A 13 -20.81 9.73 32.87
N ALA A 14 -20.12 10.66 32.21
CA ALA A 14 -19.93 10.59 30.77
C ALA A 14 -19.34 9.21 30.49
N LEU A 15 -19.98 8.44 29.59
CA LEU A 15 -19.48 7.13 29.22
C LEU A 15 -17.98 7.25 28.87
N PRO A 16 -17.13 6.32 29.34
CA PRO A 16 -15.71 6.36 29.06
C PRO A 16 -15.41 6.60 27.58
N GLU A 17 -14.31 7.30 27.31
CA GLU A 17 -13.85 7.51 25.93
C GLU A 17 -13.51 6.16 25.27
N LEU A 18 -13.83 6.05 23.97
CA LEU A 18 -13.42 4.88 23.18
C LEU A 18 -11.91 4.89 23.06
N THR A 19 -11.29 3.72 23.18
CA THR A 19 -9.85 3.54 23.14
C THR A 19 -9.38 3.35 21.69
N PRO A 20 -8.52 4.23 21.15
CA PRO A 20 -7.84 3.95 19.88
C PRO A 20 -6.92 2.74 20.02
N ILE A 21 -6.92 1.85 19.03
CA ILE A 21 -6.11 0.61 19.02
C ILE A 21 -5.16 0.61 17.80
N PRO A 22 -4.07 1.39 17.81
CA PRO A 22 -3.13 1.45 16.68
C PRO A 22 -2.51 0.10 16.30
N ALA A 23 -2.30 -0.79 17.27
CA ALA A 23 -1.77 -2.13 17.02
C ALA A 23 -2.75 -2.98 16.18
N LEU A 24 -4.06 -2.81 16.36
CA LEU A 24 -5.08 -3.44 15.51
C LEU A 24 -5.02 -2.90 14.07
N ALA A 25 -4.84 -1.58 13.91
CA ALA A 25 -4.66 -0.97 12.59
C ALA A 25 -3.40 -1.50 11.88
N ALA A 26 -2.29 -1.66 12.63
CA ALA A 26 -1.04 -2.23 12.12
C ALA A 26 -1.18 -3.71 11.73
N TRP A 27 -1.94 -4.49 12.51
CA TRP A 27 -2.27 -5.87 12.20
C TRP A 27 -3.07 -5.96 10.88
N TYR A 28 -4.15 -5.20 10.74
CA TYR A 28 -4.93 -5.13 9.50
C TYR A 28 -4.11 -4.65 8.31
N ALA A 29 -3.16 -3.73 8.53
CA ALA A 29 -2.24 -3.29 7.49
C ALA A 29 -1.38 -4.45 6.96
N THR A 30 -0.97 -5.36 7.83
CA THR A 30 -0.19 -6.55 7.44
C THR A 30 -1.07 -7.58 6.74
N GLN A 31 -2.30 -7.80 7.22
CA GLN A 31 -3.28 -8.65 6.53
C GLN A 31 -3.57 -8.14 5.11
N HIS A 32 -3.69 -6.83 4.94
CA HIS A 32 -3.87 -6.23 3.61
C HIS A 32 -2.66 -6.47 2.70
N VAL A 33 -1.42 -6.36 3.21
CA VAL A 33 -0.23 -6.69 2.41
C VAL A 33 -0.27 -8.14 1.94
N GLN A 34 -0.53 -9.09 2.84
CA GLN A 34 -0.64 -10.51 2.50
C GLN A 34 -1.74 -10.78 1.46
N ALA A 35 -2.87 -10.09 1.55
CA ALA A 35 -3.93 -10.18 0.55
C ALA A 35 -3.45 -9.67 -0.83
N GLN A 36 -2.71 -8.56 -0.88
CA GLN A 36 -2.16 -8.01 -2.13
C GLN A 36 -1.09 -8.94 -2.75
N GLU A 37 -0.25 -9.57 -1.93
CA GLU A 37 0.71 -10.60 -2.38
C GLU A 37 -0.01 -11.82 -2.96
N GLY A 38 -1.10 -12.28 -2.32
CA GLY A 38 -1.94 -13.36 -2.82
C GLY A 38 -2.61 -13.04 -4.16
N ILE A 39 -3.13 -11.82 -4.31
CA ILE A 39 -3.74 -11.35 -5.57
C ILE A 39 -2.67 -11.31 -6.68
N ALA A 40 -1.50 -10.76 -6.39
CA ALA A 40 -0.40 -10.71 -7.34
C ALA A 40 0.01 -12.13 -7.79
N ALA A 41 0.15 -13.08 -6.86
CA ALA A 41 0.47 -14.47 -7.17
C ALA A 41 -0.61 -15.13 -8.04
N SER A 42 -1.89 -14.93 -7.72
CA SER A 42 -3.02 -15.44 -8.51
C SER A 42 -3.04 -14.88 -9.93
N VAL A 43 -2.76 -13.58 -10.09
CA VAL A 43 -2.63 -12.94 -11.40
C VAL A 43 -1.46 -13.52 -12.17
N SER A 44 -0.29 -13.64 -11.56
CA SER A 44 0.90 -14.26 -12.16
C SER A 44 0.65 -15.68 -12.66
N SER A 45 -0.02 -16.52 -11.86
CA SER A 45 -0.43 -17.86 -12.30
C SER A 45 -1.35 -17.82 -13.53
N GLY A 46 -2.32 -16.91 -13.55
CA GLY A 46 -3.19 -16.71 -14.71
C GLY A 46 -2.44 -16.23 -15.95
N LEU A 47 -1.52 -15.27 -15.81
CA LEU A 47 -0.71 -14.77 -16.92
C LEU A 47 0.21 -15.86 -17.48
N ALA A 48 0.77 -16.72 -16.63
CA ALA A 48 1.57 -17.85 -17.06
C ALA A 48 0.77 -18.84 -17.93
N LEU A 49 -0.50 -19.09 -17.59
CA LEU A 49 -1.41 -19.93 -18.39
C LEU A 49 -1.78 -19.29 -19.73
N LEU A 50 -1.78 -17.96 -19.82
CA LEU A 50 -2.10 -17.21 -21.03
C LEU A 50 -0.90 -16.99 -21.94
N TRP A 51 0.34 -17.10 -21.43
CA TRP A 51 1.56 -16.90 -22.20
C TRP A 51 1.63 -17.73 -23.51
N PRO A 52 1.20 -19.01 -23.55
CA PRO A 52 1.19 -19.80 -24.79
C PRO A 52 0.35 -19.23 -25.95
N ILE A 53 -0.49 -18.22 -25.71
CA ILE A 53 -1.18 -17.50 -26.81
C ILE A 53 -0.18 -16.76 -27.69
N ILE A 54 0.95 -16.29 -27.14
CA ILE A 54 2.02 -15.65 -27.93
C ILE A 54 2.72 -16.70 -28.78
N ASN A 55 2.61 -16.53 -30.10
CA ASN A 55 3.31 -17.34 -31.08
C ASN A 55 4.57 -16.60 -31.54
N LEU A 56 5.75 -17.15 -31.25
CA LEU A 56 7.03 -16.54 -31.66
C LEU A 56 7.14 -16.37 -33.18
N GLY A 57 6.65 -17.34 -33.97
CA GLY A 57 6.69 -17.28 -35.43
C GLY A 57 5.80 -16.19 -36.03
N ASP A 58 4.85 -15.65 -35.25
CA ASP A 58 3.98 -14.55 -35.65
C ASP A 58 3.52 -13.73 -34.42
N LEU A 59 4.48 -13.01 -33.84
CA LEU A 59 4.24 -12.21 -32.63
C LEU A 59 3.16 -11.15 -32.86
N ASP A 60 3.13 -10.51 -34.02
CA ASP A 60 2.19 -9.41 -34.28
C ASP A 60 0.75 -9.91 -34.42
N LYS A 61 0.54 -11.05 -35.08
CA LYS A 61 -0.80 -11.64 -35.20
C LYS A 61 -1.32 -12.21 -33.89
N SER A 62 -0.45 -12.75 -33.04
CA SER A 62 -0.84 -13.33 -31.74
C SER A 62 -1.02 -12.30 -30.62
N THR A 63 -0.39 -11.12 -30.73
CA THR A 63 -0.41 -10.07 -29.70
C THR A 63 -1.83 -9.58 -29.32
N PRO A 64 -2.76 -9.27 -30.25
CA PRO A 64 -4.08 -8.76 -29.88
C PRO A 64 -4.88 -9.72 -29.00
N SER A 65 -4.88 -11.01 -29.34
CA SER A 65 -5.59 -12.06 -28.57
C SER A 65 -5.00 -12.23 -27.18
N TRP A 66 -3.66 -12.24 -27.08
CA TRP A 66 -2.97 -12.31 -25.79
C TRP A 66 -3.24 -11.07 -24.94
N LEU A 67 -3.21 -9.87 -25.52
CA LEU A 67 -3.52 -8.62 -24.81
C LEU A 67 -4.95 -8.61 -24.28
N HIS A 68 -5.93 -9.07 -25.06
CA HIS A 68 -7.31 -9.17 -24.61
C HIS A 68 -7.43 -10.11 -23.39
N ALA A 69 -6.90 -11.34 -23.49
CA ALA A 69 -7.00 -12.32 -22.43
C ALA A 69 -6.28 -11.87 -21.14
N THR A 70 -5.06 -11.33 -21.27
CA THR A 70 -4.28 -10.84 -20.12
C THR A 70 -4.92 -9.62 -19.47
N THR A 71 -5.55 -8.73 -20.24
CA THR A 71 -6.29 -7.58 -19.70
C THR A 71 -7.42 -8.03 -18.78
N LEU A 72 -8.20 -9.03 -19.17
CA LEU A 72 -9.29 -9.57 -18.34
C LEU A 72 -8.76 -10.21 -17.04
N GLN A 73 -7.64 -10.93 -17.11
CA GLN A 73 -7.01 -11.50 -15.92
C GLN A 73 -6.51 -10.42 -14.96
N ILE A 74 -5.93 -9.33 -15.49
CA ILE A 74 -5.47 -8.19 -14.69
C ILE A 74 -6.66 -7.41 -14.12
N GLU A 75 -7.76 -7.25 -14.86
CA GLU A 75 -8.98 -6.59 -14.39
C GLU A 75 -9.60 -7.30 -13.18
N LYS A 76 -9.64 -8.64 -13.22
CA LYS A 76 -10.07 -9.43 -12.06
C LYS A 76 -9.23 -9.11 -10.82
N GLY A 77 -7.90 -9.13 -10.97
CA GLY A 77 -6.97 -8.79 -9.88
C GLY A 77 -7.09 -7.34 -9.41
N TRP A 78 -7.30 -6.40 -10.34
CA TRP A 78 -7.56 -4.98 -10.03
C TRP A 78 -8.78 -4.80 -9.14
N ASN A 79 -9.90 -5.41 -9.54
CA ASN A 79 -11.17 -5.28 -8.82
C ASN A 79 -11.08 -5.93 -7.43
N GLU A 80 -10.46 -7.10 -7.33
CA GLU A 80 -10.21 -7.75 -6.04
C GLU A 80 -9.29 -6.90 -5.15
N SER A 81 -8.21 -6.36 -5.71
CA SER A 81 -7.26 -5.50 -5.01
C SER A 81 -7.93 -4.22 -4.48
N ALA A 82 -8.79 -3.60 -5.29
CA ALA A 82 -9.56 -2.42 -4.90
C ALA A 82 -10.58 -2.76 -3.79
N GLU A 83 -11.28 -3.89 -3.87
CA GLU A 83 -12.22 -4.31 -2.82
C GLU A 83 -11.50 -4.51 -1.47
N ARG A 84 -10.39 -5.26 -1.48
CA ARG A 84 -9.59 -5.50 -0.26
C ARG A 84 -9.07 -4.21 0.36
N ALA A 85 -8.67 -3.25 -0.48
CA ALA A 85 -8.23 -1.95 -0.01
C ALA A 85 -9.38 -1.14 0.61
N TYR A 86 -10.60 -1.20 0.05
CA TYR A 86 -11.76 -0.53 0.63
C TYR A 86 -12.12 -1.10 2.02
N GLU A 87 -12.16 -2.42 2.17
CA GLU A 87 -12.34 -3.09 3.46
C GLU A 87 -11.24 -2.64 4.46
N TYR A 88 -9.99 -2.65 4.01
CA TYR A 88 -8.84 -2.28 4.82
C TYR A 88 -8.89 -0.82 5.31
N VAL A 89 -9.28 0.15 4.46
CA VAL A 89 -9.37 1.55 4.91
C VAL A 89 -10.38 1.71 6.03
N GLN A 90 -11.52 1.01 5.96
CA GLN A 90 -12.52 1.01 7.03
C GLN A 90 -11.96 0.37 8.31
N GLN A 91 -11.31 -0.78 8.19
CA GLN A 91 -10.69 -1.46 9.32
C GLN A 91 -9.63 -0.58 10.01
N ALA A 92 -8.77 0.07 9.22
CA ALA A 92 -7.76 0.98 9.73
C ALA A 92 -8.37 2.20 10.44
N LEU A 93 -9.45 2.77 9.88
CA LEU A 93 -10.15 3.90 10.49
C LEU A 93 -10.81 3.50 11.82
N LEU A 94 -11.61 2.43 11.80
CA LEU A 94 -12.37 1.99 12.96
C LEU A 94 -11.49 1.41 14.08
N SER A 95 -10.28 0.97 13.76
CA SER A 95 -9.29 0.59 14.77
C SER A 95 -8.85 1.78 15.62
N VAL A 96 -8.75 2.98 15.05
CA VAL A 96 -8.23 4.18 15.75
C VAL A 96 -9.32 5.19 16.11
N GLU A 97 -10.47 5.13 15.45
CA GLU A 97 -11.66 5.93 15.73
C GLU A 97 -12.91 5.03 15.69
N PRO A 98 -13.22 4.27 16.76
CA PRO A 98 -14.25 3.23 16.73
C PRO A 98 -15.68 3.74 16.50
N ASP A 99 -15.95 5.03 16.74
CA ASP A 99 -17.23 5.70 16.47
C ASP A 99 -17.25 6.49 15.16
N ALA A 100 -16.18 6.43 14.36
CA ALA A 100 -16.16 7.13 13.07
C ALA A 100 -17.19 6.56 12.11
N THR A 101 -17.77 7.44 11.28
CA THR A 101 -18.56 7.01 10.12
C THR A 101 -17.61 6.36 9.11
N PRO A 102 -17.82 5.08 8.72
CA PRO A 102 -17.01 4.46 7.68
C PRO A 102 -17.12 5.26 6.37
N PRO A 103 -16.01 5.44 5.63
CA PRO A 103 -16.07 6.07 4.32
C PRO A 103 -16.87 5.21 3.34
N ALA A 104 -17.61 5.83 2.44
CA ALA A 104 -18.29 5.12 1.36
C ALA A 104 -17.26 4.49 0.40
N ARG A 105 -17.64 3.53 -0.44
CA ARG A 105 -16.75 3.08 -1.51
C ARG A 105 -16.50 4.20 -2.53
N VAL A 106 -15.30 4.29 -3.08
CA VAL A 106 -15.03 5.08 -4.29
C VAL A 106 -14.91 4.13 -5.46
N GLU A 107 -15.61 4.40 -6.55
CA GLU A 107 -15.43 3.65 -7.80
C GLU A 107 -14.07 4.02 -8.42
N THR A 108 -13.19 3.03 -8.56
CA THR A 108 -11.88 3.20 -9.20
C THR A 108 -11.95 2.77 -10.66
N LYS A 109 -11.54 3.64 -11.58
CA LYS A 109 -11.52 3.34 -13.01
C LYS A 109 -10.39 2.35 -13.35
N PHE A 110 -10.73 1.25 -14.03
CA PHE A 110 -9.76 0.32 -14.60
C PHE A 110 -9.06 0.93 -15.84
N PRO A 111 -7.73 1.15 -15.84
CA PRO A 111 -7.05 1.89 -16.90
C PRO A 111 -6.63 0.98 -18.07
N VAL A 112 -7.62 0.44 -18.80
CA VAL A 112 -7.44 -0.55 -19.88
C VAL A 112 -6.31 -0.19 -20.85
N GLN A 113 -6.29 1.04 -21.38
CA GLN A 113 -5.32 1.46 -22.39
C GLN A 113 -3.88 1.50 -21.86
N GLU A 114 -3.70 1.95 -20.62
CA GLU A 114 -2.39 2.01 -19.96
C GLU A 114 -1.86 0.58 -19.73
N ILE A 115 -2.72 -0.31 -19.25
CA ILE A 115 -2.38 -1.71 -18.99
C ILE A 115 -2.01 -2.43 -20.28
N GLN A 116 -2.83 -2.31 -21.33
CA GLN A 116 -2.52 -2.93 -22.63
C GLN A 116 -1.22 -2.40 -23.24
N THR A 117 -0.94 -1.11 -23.08
CA THR A 117 0.32 -0.51 -23.53
C THR A 117 1.50 -1.11 -22.76
N ALA A 118 1.41 -1.17 -21.43
CA ALA A 118 2.45 -1.74 -20.59
C ALA A 118 2.69 -3.23 -20.89
N MET A 119 1.63 -4.03 -20.99
CA MET A 119 1.70 -5.45 -21.34
C MET A 119 2.31 -5.67 -22.71
N ARG A 120 1.95 -4.86 -23.72
CA ARG A 120 2.56 -4.94 -25.06
C ARG A 120 4.05 -4.67 -25.04
N VAL A 121 4.47 -3.61 -24.33
CA VAL A 121 5.88 -3.20 -24.23
C VAL A 121 6.71 -4.25 -23.49
N ARG A 122 6.18 -4.81 -22.40
CA ARG A 122 6.91 -5.74 -21.53
C ARG A 122 6.79 -7.21 -21.95
N GLY A 123 5.82 -7.55 -22.80
CA GLY A 123 5.69 -8.88 -23.40
C GLY A 123 6.28 -8.92 -24.83
N PRO A 124 5.47 -8.90 -25.89
CA PRO A 124 5.93 -9.11 -27.27
C PRO A 124 7.04 -8.16 -27.74
N VAL A 125 6.99 -6.88 -27.36
CA VAL A 125 8.03 -5.92 -27.76
C VAL A 125 9.36 -6.22 -27.06
N GLU A 126 9.33 -6.67 -25.81
CA GLU A 126 10.55 -7.09 -25.11
C GLU A 126 11.14 -8.34 -25.75
N VAL A 127 10.32 -9.33 -26.17
CA VAL A 127 10.80 -10.49 -26.95
C VAL A 127 11.52 -10.03 -28.22
N LYS A 128 10.88 -9.16 -29.03
CA LYS A 128 11.49 -8.60 -30.25
C LYS A 128 12.81 -7.89 -29.97
N ARG A 129 12.88 -7.14 -28.87
CA ARG A 129 14.09 -6.42 -28.46
C ARG A 129 15.22 -7.35 -28.07
N GLN A 130 14.93 -8.47 -27.42
CA GLN A 130 15.95 -9.47 -27.06
C GLN A 130 16.47 -10.20 -28.30
N ILE A 131 15.59 -10.59 -29.23
CA ILE A 131 15.97 -11.18 -30.52
C ILE A 131 16.86 -10.21 -31.32
N ALA A 132 16.51 -8.92 -31.36
CA ALA A 132 17.34 -7.90 -32.01
C ALA A 132 18.74 -7.75 -31.39
N ARG A 133 18.96 -8.26 -30.18
CA ARG A 133 20.26 -8.32 -29.48
C ARG A 133 20.94 -9.69 -29.63
N ALA A 134 20.46 -10.52 -30.54
CA ALA A 134 20.94 -11.89 -30.76
C ALA A 134 20.85 -12.78 -29.50
N VAL A 135 19.91 -12.50 -28.61
CA VAL A 135 19.57 -13.42 -27.50
C VAL A 135 18.83 -14.62 -28.08
N PRO A 136 19.15 -15.87 -27.67
CA PRO A 136 18.44 -17.06 -28.12
C PRO A 136 16.94 -16.95 -27.96
N GLU A 137 16.18 -17.51 -28.92
CA GLU A 137 14.72 -17.37 -28.97
C GLU A 137 14.01 -17.80 -27.68
N GLN A 138 14.45 -18.91 -27.08
CA GLN A 138 13.89 -19.40 -25.82
C GLN A 138 14.11 -18.41 -24.67
N ASP A 139 15.31 -17.85 -24.56
CA ASP A 139 15.66 -16.85 -23.54
C ASP A 139 14.93 -15.52 -23.78
N ALA A 140 14.74 -15.12 -25.05
CA ALA A 140 13.97 -13.95 -25.42
C ALA A 140 12.49 -14.10 -25.04
N MET A 141 11.90 -15.27 -25.27
CA MET A 141 10.54 -15.60 -24.87
C MET A 141 10.39 -15.60 -23.35
N GLU A 142 11.32 -16.22 -22.62
CA GLU A 142 11.28 -16.22 -21.14
C GLU A 142 11.47 -14.81 -20.56
N ALA A 143 12.30 -13.97 -21.19
CA ALA A 143 12.46 -12.57 -20.79
C ALA A 143 11.16 -11.77 -20.95
N GLY A 144 10.46 -11.91 -22.08
CA GLY A 144 9.16 -11.29 -22.30
C GLY A 144 8.07 -11.82 -21.36
N LYS A 145 8.08 -13.13 -21.09
CA LYS A 145 7.16 -13.75 -20.12
C LYS A 145 7.35 -13.16 -18.73
N LYS A 146 8.59 -13.16 -18.22
CA LYS A 146 8.93 -12.63 -16.91
C LYS A 146 8.62 -11.13 -16.78
N ALA A 147 8.95 -10.35 -17.81
CA ALA A 147 8.70 -8.90 -17.79
C ALA A 147 7.19 -8.58 -17.85
N SER A 148 6.41 -9.30 -18.66
CA SER A 148 4.95 -9.13 -18.73
C SER A 148 4.24 -9.63 -17.47
N ASP A 149 4.71 -10.71 -16.85
CA ASP A 149 4.25 -11.18 -15.54
C ASP A 149 4.42 -10.09 -14.46
N GLY A 150 5.61 -9.50 -14.37
CA GLY A 150 5.90 -8.47 -13.38
C GLY A 150 5.05 -7.22 -13.51
N VAL A 151 4.83 -6.73 -14.73
CA VAL A 151 3.99 -5.55 -14.93
C VAL A 151 2.51 -5.90 -14.73
N GLY A 152 2.06 -7.10 -15.13
CA GLY A 152 0.68 -7.54 -14.95
C GLY A 152 0.29 -7.67 -13.47
N ALA A 153 1.15 -8.31 -12.65
CA ALA A 153 0.97 -8.40 -11.21
C ALA A 153 0.99 -7.01 -10.52
N THR A 154 1.90 -6.13 -10.94
CA THR A 154 1.92 -4.74 -10.46
C THR A 154 0.63 -3.99 -10.80
N LYS A 155 0.15 -4.10 -12.05
CA LYS A 155 -1.09 -3.44 -12.49
C LYS A 155 -2.32 -3.98 -11.79
N ALA A 156 -2.40 -5.27 -11.50
CA ALA A 156 -3.49 -5.81 -10.70
C ALA A 156 -3.50 -5.21 -9.28
N THR A 157 -2.35 -5.10 -8.62
CA THR A 157 -2.27 -4.52 -7.27
C THR A 157 -2.42 -2.99 -7.23
N ASP A 158 -2.33 -2.31 -8.37
CA ASP A 158 -2.60 -0.87 -8.49
C ASP A 158 -4.06 -0.51 -8.19
N GLY A 159 -5.01 -1.46 -8.29
CA GLY A 159 -6.41 -1.25 -7.90
C GLY A 159 -6.52 -0.83 -6.43
N GLY A 160 -5.86 -1.56 -5.53
CA GLY A 160 -5.84 -1.26 -4.11
C GLY A 160 -5.10 0.04 -3.79
N ARG A 161 -3.99 0.32 -4.48
CA ARG A 161 -3.27 1.60 -4.33
C ARG A 161 -4.18 2.77 -4.73
N THR A 162 -4.86 2.66 -5.86
CA THR A 162 -5.81 3.66 -6.35
C THR A 162 -6.95 3.87 -5.35
N GLN A 163 -7.54 2.78 -4.85
CA GLN A 163 -8.65 2.83 -3.91
C GLN A 163 -8.29 3.59 -2.63
N VAL A 164 -7.13 3.31 -2.02
CA VAL A 164 -6.69 4.01 -0.80
C VAL A 164 -6.48 5.50 -1.07
N LEU A 165 -5.80 5.86 -2.17
CA LEU A 165 -5.51 7.26 -2.47
C LEU A 165 -6.79 8.05 -2.75
N GLU A 166 -7.74 7.49 -3.50
CA GLU A 166 -9.01 8.17 -3.77
C GLU A 166 -9.89 8.29 -2.52
N LEU A 167 -9.90 7.26 -1.65
CA LEU A 167 -10.57 7.37 -0.35
C LEU A 167 -9.95 8.46 0.51
N VAL A 168 -8.61 8.50 0.60
CA VAL A 168 -7.89 9.53 1.35
C VAL A 168 -8.23 10.92 0.80
N ARG A 169 -8.19 11.09 -0.53
CA ARG A 169 -8.53 12.36 -1.19
C ARG A 169 -9.97 12.79 -0.89
N ARG A 170 -10.93 11.87 -0.99
CA ARG A 170 -12.36 12.18 -0.81
C ARG A 170 -12.71 12.50 0.65
N GLU A 171 -12.13 11.79 1.61
CA GLU A 171 -12.41 12.02 3.03
C GLU A 171 -11.66 13.23 3.60
N ALA A 172 -10.60 13.71 2.94
CA ALA A 172 -9.74 14.77 3.46
C ALA A 172 -10.47 16.07 3.82
N PRO A 173 -11.32 16.67 2.95
CA PRO A 173 -11.99 17.92 3.28
C PRO A 173 -12.83 17.84 4.56
N LYS A 174 -13.59 16.74 4.73
CA LYS A 174 -14.45 16.51 5.90
C LYS A 174 -13.65 16.28 7.18
N ARG A 175 -12.50 15.60 7.10
CA ARG A 175 -11.66 15.33 8.27
C ARG A 175 -10.88 16.57 8.70
N LEU A 176 -10.30 17.30 7.74
CA LEU A 176 -9.54 18.50 8.01
C LEU A 176 -10.41 19.62 8.60
N SER A 177 -11.67 19.77 8.17
CA SER A 177 -12.60 20.73 8.78
C SER A 177 -12.94 20.43 10.25
N ARG A 178 -12.69 19.20 10.70
CA ARG A 178 -12.84 18.75 12.09
C ARG A 178 -11.50 18.71 12.86
N GLY A 179 -10.43 19.26 12.29
CA GLY A 179 -9.09 19.21 12.87
C GLY A 179 -8.46 17.81 12.90
N LYS A 180 -9.03 16.83 12.18
CA LYS A 180 -8.54 15.45 12.16
C LYS A 180 -7.59 15.25 10.98
N PRO A 181 -6.33 14.81 11.20
CA PRO A 181 -5.41 14.55 10.11
C PRO A 181 -5.85 13.35 9.29
N ILE A 182 -5.40 13.34 8.04
CA ILE A 182 -5.57 12.23 7.10
C ILE A 182 -4.44 12.28 6.08
N GLY A 183 -3.93 11.11 5.72
CA GLY A 183 -2.85 10.95 4.76
C GLY A 183 -2.70 9.51 4.34
N TYR A 184 -1.60 9.23 3.68
CA TYR A 184 -1.19 7.86 3.37
C TYR A 184 0.31 7.69 3.58
N ALA A 185 0.71 6.50 3.98
CA ALA A 185 2.09 6.06 4.03
C ALA A 185 2.25 4.83 3.14
N ARG A 186 3.48 4.52 2.74
CA ARG A 186 3.75 3.25 2.06
C ARG A 186 3.94 2.16 3.10
N LYS A 187 3.29 1.02 2.85
CA LYS A 187 3.60 -0.22 3.55
C LYS A 187 4.21 -1.19 2.54
N THR A 188 5.34 -1.77 2.92
CA THR A 188 6.10 -2.63 2.02
C THR A 188 5.59 -4.08 2.07
N ASP A 189 5.85 -4.84 1.00
CA ASP A 189 5.68 -6.30 0.98
C ASP A 189 6.72 -7.00 1.88
N GLY A 190 6.70 -8.33 1.92
CA GLY A 190 7.62 -9.15 2.71
C GLY A 190 9.09 -9.09 2.25
N ASN A 191 9.36 -8.69 1.01
CA ASN A 191 10.70 -8.64 0.43
C ASN A 191 10.91 -7.37 -0.42
N PRO A 192 10.87 -6.18 0.21
CA PRO A 192 10.91 -4.94 -0.55
C PRO A 192 12.32 -4.70 -1.07
N CYS A 193 12.40 -4.14 -2.27
CA CYS A 193 13.66 -3.63 -2.76
C CYS A 193 14.11 -2.39 -1.96
N TYR A 194 15.39 -2.05 -2.07
CA TYR A 194 15.97 -0.88 -1.41
C TYR A 194 15.22 0.42 -1.74
N PHE A 195 14.66 0.55 -2.94
CA PHE A 195 13.94 1.75 -3.36
C PHE A 195 12.60 1.89 -2.65
N CYS A 196 11.86 0.79 -2.50
CA CYS A 196 10.62 0.74 -1.72
C CYS A 196 10.89 1.04 -0.25
N ALA A 197 12.02 0.56 0.29
CA ALA A 197 12.47 0.89 1.64
C ALA A 197 12.72 2.40 1.82
N ILE A 198 13.42 3.04 0.88
CA ILE A 198 13.64 4.50 0.91
C ILE A 198 12.29 5.23 0.90
N LEU A 199 11.38 4.83 0.02
CA LEU A 199 10.07 5.47 -0.07
C LEU A 199 9.22 5.30 1.19
N ALA A 200 9.23 4.11 1.81
CA ALA A 200 8.54 3.85 3.06
C ALA A 200 9.15 4.62 4.25
N SER A 201 10.48 4.81 4.26
CA SER A 201 11.19 5.54 5.32
C SER A 201 10.76 7.01 5.48
N GLN A 202 10.10 7.57 4.47
CA GLN A 202 9.63 8.96 4.49
C GLN A 202 8.39 9.16 5.38
N GLY A 203 7.69 8.07 5.72
CA GLY A 203 6.48 8.12 6.53
C GLY A 203 5.27 8.65 5.78
N ALA A 204 4.30 9.15 6.54
CA ALA A 204 3.03 9.58 6.00
C ALA A 204 3.13 10.91 5.27
N VAL A 205 2.51 10.94 4.10
CA VAL A 205 2.18 12.16 3.37
C VAL A 205 0.76 12.53 3.75
N TYR A 206 0.63 13.60 4.54
CA TYR A 206 -0.67 14.13 4.93
C TYR A 206 -1.27 14.95 3.80
N PHE A 207 -2.59 14.94 3.69
CA PHE A 207 -3.29 15.68 2.65
C PHE A 207 -3.05 17.21 2.80
N SER A 208 -2.61 17.82 1.70
CA SER A 208 -2.71 19.25 1.40
C SER A 208 -2.89 19.40 -0.12
N GLU A 209 -3.34 20.56 -0.60
CA GLU A 209 -3.57 20.79 -2.04
C GLU A 209 -2.36 20.44 -2.93
N SER A 210 -1.13 20.43 -2.40
CA SER A 210 0.11 20.08 -3.13
C SER A 210 0.82 18.81 -2.63
N SER A 211 0.23 18.05 -1.71
CA SER A 211 0.94 16.95 -1.03
C SER A 211 1.21 15.74 -1.92
N PHE A 212 0.35 15.48 -2.91
CA PHE A 212 0.55 14.38 -3.85
C PHE A 212 1.74 14.64 -4.78
N ASP A 213 2.02 15.91 -5.14
CA ASP A 213 3.19 16.29 -5.95
C ASP A 213 4.51 16.19 -5.15
N ARG A 214 4.46 16.44 -3.82
CA ARG A 214 5.63 16.47 -2.94
C ARG A 214 6.06 15.10 -2.39
N SER A 215 5.19 14.10 -2.44
CA SER A 215 5.45 12.73 -1.95
C SER A 215 6.64 12.00 -2.61
N ASN A 216 7.24 12.61 -3.64
CA ASN A 216 8.41 12.11 -4.37
C ASN A 216 9.66 12.99 -4.20
N SER A 217 9.67 13.96 -3.27
CA SER A 217 10.67 15.04 -3.23
C SER A 217 11.60 15.05 -2.01
N MET A 218 11.51 14.07 -1.10
CA MET A 218 12.43 14.03 0.06
C MET A 218 13.80 13.39 -0.27
N ILE A 219 13.96 12.73 -1.44
CA ILE A 219 15.28 12.56 -2.08
C ILE A 219 15.58 13.84 -2.86
N ARG A 220 15.82 14.94 -2.15
CA ARG A 220 16.17 16.24 -2.73
C ARG A 220 17.67 16.32 -2.93
N GLU A 221 18.10 15.96 -4.14
CA GLU A 221 19.06 16.75 -4.95
C GLU A 221 19.19 16.08 -6.34
N VAL A 222 18.23 16.35 -7.22
CA VAL A 222 18.58 16.44 -8.64
C VAL A 222 18.85 17.92 -8.88
N LYS A 223 20.11 18.34 -8.83
CA LYS A 223 20.49 19.66 -9.35
C LYS A 223 20.21 19.66 -10.85
N TRP A 224 19.26 20.49 -11.27
CA TRP A 224 18.99 20.74 -12.68
C TRP A 224 20.19 21.49 -13.25
N THR A 225 20.95 20.83 -14.12
CA THR A 225 22.13 21.42 -14.75
C THR A 225 21.78 22.22 -16.01
N SER A 226 20.58 22.01 -16.58
CA SER A 226 20.07 22.76 -17.73
C SER A 226 18.55 22.58 -17.95
N ASN A 227 17.94 23.45 -18.76
CA ASN A 227 16.54 23.29 -19.21
C ASN A 227 16.30 22.00 -20.02
N LYS A 228 17.34 21.39 -20.59
CA LYS A 228 17.27 20.11 -21.31
C LYS A 228 17.11 18.91 -20.36
N ASP A 229 17.37 19.12 -19.07
CA ASP A 229 17.22 18.10 -18.03
C ASP A 229 15.77 18.00 -17.52
N LYS A 230 14.93 19.05 -17.69
CA LYS A 230 13.53 19.07 -17.22
C LYS A 230 12.78 17.84 -17.73
N GLY A 231 12.47 16.91 -16.82
CA GLY A 231 11.70 15.70 -17.11
C GLY A 231 12.51 14.42 -17.32
N THR A 232 13.83 14.48 -17.53
CA THR A 232 14.68 13.30 -17.82
C THR A 232 15.40 12.73 -16.59
N ARG A 233 15.65 13.55 -15.57
CA ARG A 233 16.17 13.11 -14.26
C ARG A 233 15.07 13.17 -13.20
N ARG A 234 14.08 12.27 -13.31
CA ARG A 234 13.18 12.00 -12.18
C ARG A 234 13.92 11.03 -11.25
N ALA A 235 14.09 11.37 -9.97
CA ALA A 235 14.56 10.42 -8.95
C ALA A 235 13.63 9.18 -8.82
N PHE A 236 12.42 9.27 -9.41
CA PHE A 236 11.40 8.24 -9.41
C PHE A 236 10.81 8.14 -10.84
N ILE A 237 11.16 7.09 -11.58
CA ILE A 237 10.58 6.71 -12.87
C ILE A 237 9.56 5.59 -12.59
N GLY A 238 8.31 5.79 -13.00
CA GLY A 238 7.22 4.83 -12.86
C GLY A 238 5.89 5.50 -13.19
N ASP A 239 5.05 4.82 -13.97
CA ASP A 239 3.68 5.23 -14.25
C ASP A 239 2.74 4.62 -13.19
N GLY A 240 1.62 5.29 -12.90
CA GLY A 240 0.63 4.85 -11.91
C GLY A 240 0.61 5.63 -10.58
N PRO A 241 -0.41 5.38 -9.74
CA PRO A 241 -0.73 6.19 -8.55
C PRO A 241 0.36 6.25 -7.49
N ALA A 242 1.23 5.23 -7.46
CA ALA A 242 2.25 5.04 -6.43
C ALA A 242 3.69 5.04 -6.95
N LYS A 243 3.96 5.20 -8.26
CA LYS A 243 5.30 5.09 -8.86
C LYS A 243 6.12 3.92 -8.31
N VAL A 244 5.72 2.71 -8.69
CA VAL A 244 6.39 1.46 -8.30
C VAL A 244 7.03 0.81 -9.52
N HIS A 245 8.02 -0.07 -9.32
CA HIS A 245 8.59 -0.87 -10.42
C HIS A 245 7.76 -2.14 -10.66
N ASP A 246 7.98 -2.80 -11.80
CA ASP A 246 7.43 -4.14 -12.09
C ASP A 246 7.80 -5.12 -10.97
N HIS A 247 6.88 -6.01 -10.59
CA HIS A 247 6.99 -6.93 -9.43
C HIS A 247 6.92 -6.28 -8.04
N CYS A 248 6.68 -4.98 -7.91
CA CYS A 248 6.48 -4.36 -6.60
C CYS A 248 5.08 -4.66 -6.05
N GLN A 249 5.00 -5.16 -4.82
CA GLN A 249 3.75 -5.51 -4.14
C GLN A 249 3.46 -4.61 -2.93
N CYS A 250 4.24 -3.52 -2.77
CA CYS A 250 4.00 -2.53 -1.73
C CYS A 250 2.61 -1.91 -1.85
N THR A 251 1.98 -1.62 -0.72
CA THR A 251 0.62 -1.08 -0.65
C THR A 251 0.61 0.36 -0.11
N MET A 252 -0.55 1.01 -0.21
CA MET A 252 -0.81 2.27 0.48
C MET A 252 -1.51 1.97 1.81
N ARG A 253 -1.06 2.59 2.89
CA ARG A 253 -1.67 2.55 4.22
C ARG A 253 -2.31 3.92 4.49
N PRO A 254 -3.63 4.00 4.76
CA PRO A 254 -4.23 5.24 5.22
C PRO A 254 -3.67 5.60 6.61
N VAL A 255 -3.47 6.89 6.85
CA VAL A 255 -2.93 7.39 8.12
C VAL A 255 -3.88 8.44 8.67
N PHE A 256 -4.45 8.17 9.85
CA PHE A 256 -5.47 9.01 10.48
C PHE A 256 -4.94 9.83 11.67
N SER A 257 -3.67 9.64 12.06
CA SER A 257 -2.99 10.38 13.12
C SER A 257 -1.56 10.76 12.71
N LYS A 258 -1.05 11.88 13.25
CA LYS A 258 0.37 12.27 13.11
C LYS A 258 1.33 11.31 13.81
N SER A 259 0.91 10.72 14.93
CA SER A 259 1.70 9.74 15.67
C SER A 259 1.88 8.44 14.90
N ASP A 260 0.95 8.13 14.01
CA ASP A 260 0.95 6.95 13.13
C ASP A 260 1.61 7.23 11.77
N SER A 261 2.50 8.23 11.69
CA SER A 261 3.19 8.56 10.43
C SER A 261 4.10 7.44 9.94
N LEU A 262 4.72 6.69 10.86
CA LEU A 262 5.67 5.62 10.55
C LEU A 262 5.28 4.36 11.31
N ASP A 263 5.04 3.27 10.57
CA ASP A 263 4.96 1.94 11.15
C ASP A 263 6.36 1.40 11.47
N ASP A 264 6.45 0.28 12.17
CA ASP A 264 7.75 -0.23 12.64
C ASP A 264 8.69 -0.61 11.50
N ARG A 265 8.14 -1.07 10.38
CA ARG A 265 8.94 -1.36 9.19
C ARG A 265 9.46 -0.08 8.53
N ALA A 266 8.65 0.96 8.47
CA ALA A 266 9.10 2.26 8.00
C ALA A 266 10.15 2.89 8.94
N LYS A 267 10.04 2.69 10.26
CA LYS A 267 11.07 3.08 11.24
C LYS A 267 12.39 2.33 10.98
N TYR A 268 12.32 1.01 10.78
CA TYR A 268 13.47 0.18 10.44
C TYR A 268 14.22 0.70 9.18
N PHE A 269 13.48 1.06 8.12
CA PHE A 269 14.10 1.64 6.93
C PHE A 269 14.62 3.06 7.16
N ARG A 270 13.94 3.86 7.99
CA ARG A 270 14.40 5.21 8.35
C ARG A 270 15.72 5.15 9.11
N ASP A 271 15.89 4.20 10.02
CA ASP A 271 17.15 4.04 10.76
C ASP A 271 18.30 3.68 9.81
N GLN A 272 18.06 2.78 8.85
CA GLN A 272 19.02 2.51 7.78
C GLN A 272 19.30 3.73 6.90
N TRP A 273 18.27 4.51 6.55
CA TRP A 273 18.42 5.70 5.72
C TRP A 273 19.22 6.79 6.43
N MET A 274 18.99 7.00 7.72
CA MET A 274 19.76 7.94 8.53
C MET A 274 21.25 7.55 8.63
N LYS A 275 21.53 6.23 8.65
CA LYS A 275 22.89 5.68 8.72
C LYS A 275 23.61 5.68 7.36
N HIS A 276 22.91 5.38 6.27
CA HIS A 276 23.52 5.09 4.96
C HIS A 276 23.07 6.00 3.82
N GLY A 277 21.99 6.75 3.97
CA GLY A 277 21.38 7.64 2.95
C GLY A 277 22.04 9.01 2.83
N ARG A 278 23.38 9.09 2.95
CA ARG A 278 24.13 10.34 2.76
C ARG A 278 24.97 10.25 1.49
N GLY A 279 24.86 11.25 0.61
CA GLY A 279 25.73 11.38 -0.55
C GLY A 279 27.12 11.83 -0.14
N GLY A 280 28.14 11.46 -0.92
CA GLY A 280 29.51 11.89 -0.63
C GLY A 280 30.57 11.12 -1.38
N LYS A 281 31.82 11.58 -1.23
CA LYS A 281 33.02 10.93 -1.76
C LYS A 281 33.44 9.82 -0.81
N GLY A 282 33.53 8.58 -1.30
CA GLY A 282 34.02 7.43 -0.52
C GLY A 282 35.53 7.51 -0.26
N SER A 283 36.04 6.61 0.57
CA SER A 283 37.48 6.45 0.83
C SER A 283 38.29 6.14 -0.44
N ASP A 284 37.64 5.55 -1.44
CA ASP A 284 38.19 5.29 -2.78
C ASP A 284 38.14 6.50 -3.72
N GLY A 285 37.76 7.67 -3.21
CA GLY A 285 37.66 8.90 -3.98
C GLY A 285 36.45 8.96 -4.92
N LYS A 286 35.58 7.95 -4.97
CA LYS A 286 34.40 7.95 -5.86
C LYS A 286 33.20 8.59 -5.18
N TYR A 287 32.60 9.57 -5.86
CA TYR A 287 31.33 10.16 -5.41
C TYR A 287 30.18 9.19 -5.61
N ARG A 288 29.32 9.07 -4.61
CA ARG A 288 28.11 8.25 -4.65
C ARG A 288 26.92 9.08 -4.19
N SER A 289 25.78 8.90 -4.86
CA SER A 289 24.51 9.46 -4.41
C SER A 289 24.07 8.82 -3.08
N ALA A 290 23.21 9.51 -2.34
CA ALA A 290 22.56 8.98 -1.15
C ALA A 290 21.85 7.64 -1.42
N GLU A 291 21.15 7.54 -2.54
CA GLU A 291 20.48 6.31 -2.99
C GLU A 291 21.47 5.16 -3.19
N ASN A 292 22.58 5.40 -3.90
CA ASN A 292 23.57 4.36 -4.16
C ASN A 292 24.28 3.91 -2.86
N ASN A 293 24.50 4.82 -1.92
CA ASN A 293 25.04 4.47 -0.61
C ASN A 293 24.04 3.65 0.21
N PHE A 294 22.76 4.01 0.20
CA PHE A 294 21.72 3.20 0.84
C PHE A 294 21.63 1.81 0.20
N ARG A 295 21.51 1.72 -1.13
CA ARG A 295 21.40 0.46 -1.87
C ARG A 295 22.50 -0.55 -1.50
N ARG A 296 23.76 -0.10 -1.37
CA ARG A 296 24.90 -0.97 -1.07
C ARG A 296 24.91 -1.51 0.36
N ASN A 297 24.25 -0.82 1.28
CA ASN A 297 24.20 -1.17 2.70
C ASN A 297 22.79 -1.60 3.13
N TYR A 298 21.86 -1.73 2.18
CA TYR A 298 20.48 -2.07 2.45
C TYR A 298 20.41 -3.50 3.00
N VAL A 299 19.80 -3.62 4.17
CA VAL A 299 19.46 -4.90 4.77
C VAL A 299 17.95 -5.08 4.63
N PRO A 300 17.48 -6.14 3.95
CA PRO A 300 16.07 -6.47 3.89
C PRO A 300 15.47 -6.61 5.29
N PRO A 301 14.21 -6.20 5.49
CA PRO A 301 13.56 -6.35 6.79
C PRO A 301 13.39 -7.85 7.10
N PRO A 302 13.25 -8.22 8.39
CA PRO A 302 12.75 -9.54 8.72
C PRO A 302 11.36 -9.74 8.09
N PRO A 303 10.97 -10.98 7.75
CA PRO A 303 9.62 -11.29 7.30
C PRO A 303 8.57 -10.72 8.26
N TYR A 304 7.37 -10.42 7.76
CA TYR A 304 6.25 -10.19 8.68
C TYR A 304 6.07 -11.49 9.48
N SER A 305 6.12 -11.43 10.80
CA SER A 305 5.79 -12.61 11.60
C SER A 305 4.34 -13.01 11.29
N ALA A 306 4.09 -14.31 11.14
CA ALA A 306 2.74 -14.83 10.93
C ALA A 306 1.80 -14.35 12.06
N ASP A 307 2.36 -14.24 13.26
CA ASP A 307 1.79 -13.53 14.41
C ASP A 307 2.48 -12.18 14.55
N VAL A 308 1.94 -11.15 13.91
CA VAL A 308 2.40 -9.74 14.05
C VAL A 308 2.33 -9.25 15.50
N LEU A 309 1.57 -9.96 16.33
CA LEU A 309 1.28 -9.65 17.73
C LEU A 309 1.76 -10.80 18.59
N ASP A 310 2.53 -10.52 19.65
CA ASP A 310 2.77 -11.53 20.68
C ASP A 310 1.47 -11.87 21.42
N LEU A 311 1.46 -12.98 22.17
CA LEU A 311 0.26 -13.45 22.89
C LEU A 311 -0.28 -12.43 23.89
N SER A 312 0.59 -11.63 24.53
CA SER A 312 0.17 -10.61 25.49
C SER A 312 -0.45 -9.40 24.80
N GLU A 313 0.15 -8.94 23.70
CA GLU A 313 -0.36 -7.85 22.87
C GLU A 313 -1.70 -8.23 22.25
N ARG A 314 -1.84 -9.46 21.75
CA ARG A 314 -3.11 -9.97 21.21
C ARG A 314 -4.21 -9.97 22.26
N ARG A 315 -3.92 -10.46 23.47
CA ARG A 315 -4.91 -10.47 24.58
C ARG A 315 -5.33 -9.04 24.94
N GLN A 316 -4.39 -8.11 24.98
CA GLN A 316 -4.68 -6.70 25.23
C GLN A 316 -5.59 -6.12 24.14
N ILE A 317 -5.27 -6.36 22.86
CA ILE A 317 -6.09 -5.89 21.74
C ILE A 317 -7.51 -6.48 21.82
N ILE A 318 -7.66 -7.76 22.11
CA ILE A 318 -8.98 -8.39 22.25
C ILE A 318 -9.77 -7.71 23.37
N SER A 319 -9.13 -7.46 24.52
CA SER A 319 -9.76 -6.75 25.64
C SER A 319 -10.20 -5.33 25.26
N ASP A 320 -9.34 -4.57 24.58
CA ASP A 320 -9.64 -3.20 24.15
C ASP A 320 -10.78 -3.17 23.12
N VAL A 321 -10.81 -4.13 22.19
CA VAL A 321 -11.88 -4.30 21.20
C VAL A 321 -13.21 -4.63 21.88
N GLN A 322 -13.20 -5.56 22.85
CA GLN A 322 -14.39 -5.91 23.64
C GLN A 322 -14.94 -4.72 24.41
N ASN A 323 -14.08 -3.97 25.10
CA ASN A 323 -14.48 -2.77 25.82
C ASN A 323 -15.08 -1.71 24.88
N ASN A 324 -14.43 -1.43 23.74
CA ASN A 324 -14.97 -0.51 22.75
C ASN A 324 -16.34 -0.95 22.21
N ARG A 325 -16.53 -2.25 22.02
CA ARG A 325 -17.79 -2.81 21.54
C ARG A 325 -18.93 -2.55 22.54
N GLU A 326 -18.69 -2.81 23.82
CA GLU A 326 -19.67 -2.55 24.88
C GLU A 326 -19.99 -1.06 25.00
N LEU A 327 -18.97 -0.21 24.91
CA LEU A 327 -19.15 1.25 24.93
C LEU A 327 -19.95 1.75 23.72
N LEU A 328 -19.74 1.21 22.51
CA LEU A 328 -20.55 1.59 21.34
C LEU A 328 -22.03 1.23 21.52
N LEU A 329 -22.33 0.03 22.03
CA LEU A 329 -23.69 -0.38 22.33
C LEU A 329 -24.32 0.52 23.41
N ALA A 330 -23.58 0.85 24.47
CA ALA A 330 -24.02 1.76 25.52
C ALA A 330 -24.27 3.20 25.00
N ARG A 331 -23.52 3.62 23.96
CA ARG A 331 -23.71 4.89 23.24
C ARG A 331 -24.87 4.85 22.23
N GLY A 332 -25.59 3.74 22.12
CA GLY A 332 -26.77 3.61 21.26
C GLY A 332 -26.49 3.14 19.83
N PHE A 333 -25.28 2.67 19.53
CA PHE A 333 -25.03 1.99 18.26
C PHE A 333 -25.81 0.67 18.23
N LYS A 334 -26.42 0.36 17.07
CA LYS A 334 -27.08 -0.92 16.88
C LYS A 334 -26.04 -2.05 16.76
N ALA A 335 -26.39 -3.25 17.21
CA ALA A 335 -25.54 -4.42 17.08
C ALA A 335 -25.18 -4.75 15.61
N ASP A 336 -26.05 -4.40 14.66
CA ASP A 336 -25.83 -4.62 13.24
C ASP A 336 -25.12 -3.45 12.53
N SER A 337 -24.77 -2.39 13.27
CA SER A 337 -24.03 -1.25 12.72
C SER A 337 -22.65 -1.65 12.22
N PRO A 338 -22.10 -0.97 11.19
CA PRO A 338 -20.77 -1.27 10.67
C PRO A 338 -19.68 -1.25 11.75
N ASN A 339 -19.76 -0.33 12.71
CA ASN A 339 -18.80 -0.18 13.80
C ASN A 339 -18.79 -1.39 14.73
N VAL A 340 -19.96 -1.85 15.18
CA VAL A 340 -20.07 -3.01 16.07
C VAL A 340 -19.67 -4.30 15.34
N LYS A 341 -20.11 -4.48 14.09
CA LYS A 341 -19.72 -5.63 13.26
C LYS A 341 -18.21 -5.72 13.04
N PHE A 342 -17.55 -4.58 12.82
CA PHE A 342 -16.09 -4.54 12.71
C PHE A 342 -15.39 -5.06 13.96
N LEU A 343 -15.85 -4.66 15.15
CA LEU A 343 -15.26 -5.13 16.41
C LEU A 343 -15.55 -6.62 16.65
N ASP A 344 -16.75 -7.08 16.34
CA ASP A 344 -17.10 -8.52 16.39
C ASP A 344 -16.21 -9.35 15.46
N ASP A 345 -16.00 -8.89 14.23
CA ASP A 345 -15.11 -9.53 13.27
C ASP A 345 -13.65 -9.49 13.73
N SER A 346 -13.22 -8.41 14.38
CA SER A 346 -11.87 -8.28 14.95
C SER A 346 -11.65 -9.31 16.05
N ILE A 347 -12.58 -9.44 17.00
CA ILE A 347 -12.54 -10.45 18.08
C ILE A 347 -12.45 -11.84 17.48
N ARG A 348 -13.34 -12.17 16.52
CA ARG A 348 -13.38 -13.47 15.87
C ARG A 348 -12.06 -13.81 15.18
N LYS A 349 -11.50 -12.88 14.38
CA LYS A 349 -10.25 -13.11 13.64
C LYS A 349 -9.07 -13.27 14.58
N LEU A 350 -8.93 -12.40 15.59
CA LEU A 350 -7.82 -12.47 16.55
C LEU A 350 -7.89 -13.73 17.42
N SER A 351 -9.09 -14.23 17.71
CA SER A 351 -9.28 -15.46 18.49
C SER A 351 -9.02 -16.73 17.67
N ALA A 352 -9.30 -16.71 16.36
CA ALA A 352 -9.11 -17.86 15.47
C ALA A 352 -7.64 -18.11 15.09
N SER A 353 -6.78 -17.11 15.26
CA SER A 353 -5.33 -17.22 14.99
C SER A 353 -4.52 -17.68 16.21
N ALA A 354 -5.17 -18.04 17.33
CA ALA A 354 -4.55 -18.40 18.61
C ALA A 354 -4.26 -19.90 18.76
#